data_AF-A0A6L9KCT0-F1
#
_entry.id   AF-A0A6L9KCT0-F1
#
_cell.length_a   1.000
_cell.length_b   1.000
_cell.length_c   1.000
_cell.angle_alpha   90.00
_cell.angle_beta   90.00
_cell.angle_gamma   90.00
#
_symmetry.space_group_name_H-M   'P 1'
#
loop_
_entity.id
_entity.type
_entity.pdbx_description
1 polymer ?
#
loop_
_entity_poly.entity_id
_entity_poly.type
_entity_poly.pdbx_seq_one_letter_code
_entity_poly.pdbx_strand_id
1 'polypeptide(L)'
;MTKSTLYLFSSLLLTFVNSCNKEDITTTETTGEFVVNVIPANFLSAGLVSPITIESRTLSDGSTADCYKIVVNSLATDHTMGPWCPTNIADDASKGGIWLEGGKVYDVDGEFVKNMATFYKDNTWMMYDATTGAITKTSTKTECQEAANPNVGDEYRNYCVECLPSYVADLSHTYYIPVTPKKASSPIAFGNGPMSSGPSSRGLAFNGVVFDAPAPTSIILAAYTLAPFDDAGGHINLAAGYHYHAATGLTTKIAQTDNHAAMIGYTMDGYGIYERLDTEGKEATDLDSSRGHTDTTRGYHYHVDAAGNNNFINSLHGEYAL
;
A
#
# COMPACT_ATOMS: atom_id res chain seq x y z
N MET A 1 -38.13 -47.25 63.86
CA MET A 1 -37.08 -46.26 64.18
C MET A 1 -35.85 -46.62 63.36
N THR A 2 -35.81 -46.10 62.14
CA THR A 2 -34.94 -46.57 61.07
C THR A 2 -33.97 -45.43 60.73
N LYS A 3 -32.67 -45.73 60.84
CA LYS A 3 -31.55 -44.81 60.67
C LYS A 3 -31.45 -44.37 59.21
N SER A 4 -31.30 -43.06 58.98
CA SER A 4 -31.09 -42.48 57.66
C SER A 4 -29.60 -42.21 57.45
N THR A 5 -29.04 -42.75 56.37
CA THR A 5 -27.63 -42.62 55.98
C THR A 5 -27.52 -41.46 54.98
N LEU A 6 -26.73 -40.44 55.32
CA LEU A 6 -26.50 -39.25 54.50
C LEU A 6 -25.36 -39.52 53.50
N TYR A 7 -25.65 -39.47 52.20
CA TYR A 7 -24.63 -39.52 51.15
C TYR A 7 -24.15 -38.11 50.81
N LEU A 8 -22.84 -37.87 50.94
CA LEU A 8 -22.17 -36.64 50.53
C LEU A 8 -21.89 -36.72 49.02
N PHE A 9 -22.53 -35.87 48.22
CA PHE A 9 -22.18 -35.68 46.81
C PHE A 9 -21.07 -34.62 46.71
N SER A 10 -19.89 -35.04 46.25
CA SER A 10 -18.76 -34.16 45.92
C SER A 10 -18.94 -33.61 44.50
N SER A 11 -19.31 -32.34 44.38
CA SER A 11 -19.36 -31.62 43.11
C SER A 11 -17.95 -31.20 42.68
N LEU A 12 -17.40 -31.89 41.67
CA LEU A 12 -16.12 -31.55 41.03
C LEU A 12 -16.36 -30.42 40.02
N LEU A 13 -15.91 -29.21 40.37
CA LEU A 13 -15.99 -28.03 39.52
C LEU A 13 -14.84 -28.08 38.50
N LEU A 14 -15.12 -28.48 37.25
CA LEU A 14 -14.17 -28.35 36.14
C LEU A 14 -14.10 -26.88 35.70
N THR A 15 -13.01 -26.21 36.04
CA THR A 15 -12.64 -24.92 35.46
C THR A 15 -12.01 -25.14 34.10
N PHE A 16 -12.75 -24.81 33.03
CA PHE A 16 -12.19 -24.66 31.69
C PHE A 16 -11.33 -23.40 31.65
N VAL A 17 -10.01 -23.56 31.62
CA VAL A 17 -9.07 -22.50 31.24
C VAL A 17 -9.12 -22.35 29.72
N ASN A 18 -9.75 -21.28 29.24
CA ASN A 18 -9.64 -20.82 27.86
C ASN A 18 -8.20 -20.39 27.60
N SER A 19 -7.47 -21.21 26.83
CA SER A 19 -6.16 -20.86 26.28
C SER A 19 -6.35 -19.83 25.18
N CYS A 20 -6.21 -18.55 25.52
CA CYS A 20 -5.97 -17.51 24.53
C CYS A 20 -4.52 -17.67 24.04
N ASN A 21 -4.33 -18.20 22.83
CA ASN A 21 -3.03 -18.13 22.16
C ASN A 21 -2.79 -16.66 21.79
N LYS A 22 -2.06 -15.95 22.66
CA LYS A 22 -1.41 -14.70 22.31
C LYS A 22 -0.24 -15.09 21.42
N GLU A 23 -0.20 -14.64 20.17
CA GLU A 23 1.02 -14.78 19.37
C GLU A 23 2.14 -14.02 20.08
N ASP A 24 3.17 -14.75 20.52
CA ASP A 24 4.34 -14.17 21.19
C ASP A 24 5.18 -13.41 20.17
N ILE A 25 5.43 -12.12 20.44
CA ILE A 25 6.44 -11.32 19.75
C ILE A 25 7.79 -12.00 20.02
N THR A 26 8.28 -12.75 19.04
CA THR A 26 9.56 -13.45 19.13
C THR A 26 10.67 -12.47 18.74
N THR A 27 11.59 -12.22 19.65
CA THR A 27 12.72 -11.28 19.47
C THR A 27 14.02 -12.06 19.26
N THR A 28 14.85 -11.64 18.31
CA THR A 28 16.18 -12.21 18.08
C THR A 28 17.23 -11.10 18.08
N GLU A 29 18.13 -11.13 19.06
CA GLU A 29 19.31 -10.26 19.07
C GLU A 29 20.37 -10.82 18.11
N THR A 30 20.31 -10.41 16.83
CA THR A 30 21.42 -10.62 15.90
C THR A 30 22.06 -9.27 15.59
N THR A 31 23.26 -9.06 16.13
CA THR A 31 24.16 -7.91 15.87
C THR A 31 23.54 -6.52 16.10
N GLY A 32 23.23 -6.21 17.35
CA GLY A 32 23.28 -4.84 17.89
C GLY A 32 22.08 -3.92 17.65
N GLU A 33 21.04 -4.35 16.94
CA GLU A 33 19.80 -3.59 16.77
C GLU A 33 18.61 -4.42 17.27
N PHE A 34 17.72 -3.78 18.05
CA PHE A 34 16.44 -4.37 18.43
C PHE A 34 15.54 -4.43 17.19
N VAL A 35 15.03 -5.61 16.87
CA VAL A 35 14.20 -5.87 15.68
C VAL A 35 12.92 -6.56 16.10
N VAL A 36 11.80 -6.13 15.50
CA VAL A 36 10.48 -6.75 15.65
C VAL A 36 10.21 -7.62 14.43
N ASN A 37 9.86 -8.88 14.66
CA ASN A 37 9.45 -9.80 13.59
C ASN A 37 8.18 -9.32 12.88
N VAL A 38 8.06 -9.66 11.61
CA VAL A 38 6.82 -9.50 10.86
C VAL A 38 5.72 -10.35 11.52
N ILE A 39 4.55 -9.76 11.75
CA ILE A 39 3.40 -10.44 12.35
C ILE A 39 2.43 -10.79 11.22
N PRO A 40 2.37 -12.05 10.75
CA PRO A 40 1.56 -12.43 9.60
C PRO A 40 0.06 -12.25 9.86
N ALA A 41 -0.37 -12.33 11.12
CA ALA A 41 -1.76 -12.10 11.52
C ALA A 41 -2.24 -10.66 11.31
N ASN A 42 -1.33 -9.70 11.05
CA ASN A 42 -1.73 -8.33 10.70
C ASN A 42 -2.30 -8.23 9.28
N PHE A 43 -2.02 -9.19 8.39
CA PHE A 43 -2.60 -9.21 7.05
C PHE A 43 -4.07 -9.65 7.08
N LEU A 44 -4.91 -8.92 6.36
CA LEU A 44 -6.32 -9.25 6.19
C LEU A 44 -6.47 -10.54 5.38
N SER A 45 -7.14 -11.53 5.95
CA SER A 45 -7.40 -12.80 5.27
C SER A 45 -8.15 -12.65 3.95
N ALA A 46 -9.00 -11.62 3.82
CA ALA A 46 -9.73 -11.32 2.60
C ALA A 46 -8.82 -10.94 1.41
N GLY A 47 -7.66 -10.33 1.68
CA GLY A 47 -6.66 -9.97 0.67
C GLY A 47 -5.79 -11.15 0.22
N LEU A 48 -5.82 -12.27 0.94
CA LEU A 48 -4.96 -13.43 0.69
C LEU A 48 -5.66 -14.46 -0.21
N VAL A 49 -4.91 -15.02 -1.17
CA VAL A 49 -5.37 -16.15 -2.01
C VAL A 49 -5.16 -17.48 -1.29
N SER A 50 -4.16 -17.56 -0.41
CA SER A 50 -3.85 -18.73 0.41
C SER A 50 -3.28 -18.30 1.76
N PRO A 51 -3.31 -19.15 2.80
CA PRO A 51 -2.61 -18.88 4.06
C PRO A 51 -1.13 -18.54 3.83
N ILE A 52 -0.60 -17.59 4.61
CA ILE A 52 0.81 -17.21 4.57
C ILE A 52 1.66 -18.41 5.02
N THR A 53 2.68 -18.75 4.24
CA THR A 53 3.62 -19.84 4.54
C THR A 53 5.04 -19.30 4.68
N ILE A 54 5.95 -20.07 5.27
CA ILE A 54 7.37 -19.73 5.36
C ILE A 54 8.14 -20.51 4.29
N GLU A 55 9.02 -19.81 3.56
CA GLU A 55 9.98 -20.40 2.63
C GLU A 55 11.39 -19.83 2.92
N SER A 56 12.41 -20.67 2.84
CA SER A 56 13.80 -20.23 2.94
C SER A 56 14.22 -19.54 1.64
N ARG A 57 14.67 -18.28 1.71
CA ARG A 57 15.06 -17.46 0.55
C ARG A 57 16.46 -16.88 0.72
N THR A 58 17.11 -16.61 -0.41
CA THR A 58 18.34 -15.81 -0.44
C THR A 58 17.97 -14.34 -0.29
N LEU A 59 18.66 -13.64 0.60
CA LEU A 59 18.55 -12.19 0.78
C LEU A 59 19.49 -11.44 -0.17
N SER A 60 19.32 -10.13 -0.29
CA SER A 60 20.12 -9.26 -1.18
C SER A 60 21.63 -9.28 -0.92
N ASP A 61 22.09 -9.62 0.27
CA ASP A 61 23.51 -9.80 0.60
C ASP A 61 24.05 -11.23 0.34
N GLY A 62 23.22 -12.11 -0.21
CA GLY A 62 23.56 -13.50 -0.49
C GLY A 62 23.43 -14.45 0.71
N SER A 63 23.08 -13.95 1.89
CA SER A 63 22.72 -14.82 3.02
C SER A 63 21.35 -15.48 2.82
N THR A 64 20.99 -16.43 3.68
CA THR A 64 19.69 -17.12 3.63
C THR A 64 18.89 -16.81 4.90
N ALA A 65 17.59 -16.57 4.74
CA ALA A 65 16.66 -16.36 5.85
C ALA A 65 15.29 -16.97 5.56
N ASP A 66 14.54 -17.24 6.62
CA ASP A 66 13.12 -17.57 6.51
C ASP A 66 12.33 -16.32 6.10
N CYS A 67 11.52 -16.45 5.05
CA CYS A 67 10.66 -15.39 4.54
C CYS A 67 9.22 -15.86 4.50
N TYR A 68 8.30 -14.97 4.85
CA TYR A 68 6.88 -15.16 4.57
C TYR A 68 6.65 -15.08 3.07
N LYS A 69 6.03 -16.12 2.51
CA LYS A 69 5.42 -16.11 1.19
C LYS A 69 3.97 -15.69 1.33
N ILE A 70 3.67 -14.53 0.75
CA ILE A 70 2.36 -13.89 0.84
C ILE A 70 1.76 -13.88 -0.57
N VAL A 71 0.72 -14.68 -0.79
CA VAL A 71 0.01 -14.71 -2.08
C VAL A 71 -1.26 -13.89 -1.93
N VAL A 72 -1.33 -12.76 -2.61
CA VAL A 72 -2.42 -11.78 -2.51
C VAL A 72 -3.24 -11.75 -3.80
N ASN A 73 -4.51 -11.40 -3.69
CA ASN A 73 -5.31 -11.03 -4.85
C ASN A 73 -4.99 -9.59 -5.27
N SER A 74 -5.42 -9.20 -6.46
CA SER A 74 -5.08 -7.90 -7.04
C SER A 74 -6.04 -6.76 -6.69
N LEU A 75 -6.86 -6.89 -5.64
CA LEU A 75 -7.90 -5.93 -5.24
C LEU A 75 -7.79 -5.55 -3.76
N ALA A 76 -8.19 -4.32 -3.42
CA ALA A 76 -8.38 -3.95 -2.03
C ALA A 76 -9.67 -4.56 -1.44
N THR A 77 -9.63 -4.89 -0.16
CA THR A 77 -10.73 -5.57 0.54
C THR A 77 -11.33 -4.79 1.73
N ASP A 78 -10.70 -3.67 2.09
CA ASP A 78 -11.04 -2.85 3.26
C ASP A 78 -11.58 -1.46 2.90
N HIS A 79 -11.60 -1.09 1.63
CA HIS A 79 -12.22 0.12 1.12
C HIS A 79 -12.75 -0.09 -0.30
N THR A 80 -13.57 0.86 -0.75
CA THR A 80 -14.05 0.87 -2.14
C THR A 80 -12.95 1.44 -3.03
N MET A 81 -12.57 0.70 -4.07
CA MET A 81 -11.65 1.20 -5.10
C MET A 81 -12.38 2.14 -6.06
N GLY A 82 -11.74 3.25 -6.40
CA GLY A 82 -12.37 4.33 -7.15
C GLY A 82 -13.37 5.14 -6.30
N PRO A 83 -13.99 6.17 -6.89
CA PRO A 83 -13.87 6.59 -8.29
C PRO A 83 -12.48 7.17 -8.63
N TRP A 84 -12.14 7.20 -9.92
CA TRP A 84 -10.91 7.81 -10.44
C TRP A 84 -11.23 9.00 -11.33
N CYS A 85 -12.04 8.77 -12.36
CA CYS A 85 -12.40 9.77 -13.36
C CYS A 85 -13.85 10.26 -13.18
N PRO A 86 -14.07 11.57 -12.97
CA PRO A 86 -15.41 12.15 -13.02
C PRO A 86 -16.02 11.98 -14.41
N THR A 87 -17.34 12.08 -14.50
CA THR A 87 -18.09 11.88 -15.75
C THR A 87 -18.44 13.19 -16.45
N ASN A 88 -18.47 14.30 -15.71
CA ASN A 88 -18.80 15.62 -16.22
C ASN A 88 -18.01 16.72 -15.50
N ILE A 89 -17.76 17.84 -16.18
CA ILE A 89 -17.10 19.02 -15.57
C ILE A 89 -17.91 19.72 -14.47
N ALA A 90 -19.15 19.29 -14.23
CA ALA A 90 -19.98 19.71 -13.10
C ALA A 90 -19.89 18.77 -11.89
N ASP A 91 -19.23 17.62 -12.02
CA ASP A 91 -19.08 16.65 -10.94
C ASP A 91 -18.15 17.20 -9.85
N ASP A 92 -18.50 16.94 -8.58
CA ASP A 92 -17.68 17.30 -7.42
C ASP A 92 -16.60 16.24 -7.12
N ALA A 93 -15.76 16.51 -6.12
CA ALA A 93 -14.69 15.62 -5.69
C ALA A 93 -15.17 14.21 -5.32
N SER A 94 -16.44 13.99 -4.94
CA SER A 94 -16.95 12.64 -4.63
C SER A 94 -17.10 11.73 -5.84
N LYS A 95 -16.90 12.26 -7.05
CA LYS A 95 -17.05 11.56 -8.34
C LYS A 95 -15.73 11.29 -9.04
N GLY A 96 -14.63 11.81 -8.53
CA GLY A 96 -13.29 11.53 -9.01
C GLY A 96 -12.40 11.09 -7.85
N GLY A 97 -11.14 10.81 -8.16
CA GLY A 97 -10.14 10.55 -7.15
C GLY A 97 -9.21 11.74 -6.98
N ILE A 98 -7.92 11.47 -6.84
CA ILE A 98 -6.87 12.45 -6.61
C ILE A 98 -5.76 12.41 -7.66
N TRP A 99 -5.08 13.54 -7.82
CA TRP A 99 -3.87 13.67 -8.63
C TRP A 99 -2.73 14.26 -7.80
N LEU A 100 -1.52 13.71 -8.01
CA LEU A 100 -0.33 14.07 -7.25
C LEU A 100 0.59 14.90 -8.14
N GLU A 101 0.77 16.18 -7.79
CA GLU A 101 1.55 17.11 -8.61
C GLU A 101 2.30 18.11 -7.73
N GLY A 102 3.61 18.25 -7.97
CA GLY A 102 4.43 19.26 -7.31
C GLY A 102 4.41 19.21 -5.77
N GLY A 103 4.33 18.01 -5.18
CA GLY A 103 4.28 17.83 -3.73
C GLY A 103 2.89 18.04 -3.12
N LYS A 104 1.84 18.17 -3.93
CA LYS A 104 0.47 18.41 -3.48
C LYS A 104 -0.49 17.35 -4.00
N VAL A 105 -1.59 17.18 -3.27
CA VAL A 105 -2.74 16.39 -3.65
C VAL A 105 -3.81 17.34 -4.17
N TYR A 106 -4.39 17.02 -5.32
CA TYR A 106 -5.52 17.73 -5.92
C TYR A 106 -6.67 16.77 -6.13
N ASP A 107 -7.88 17.19 -5.76
CA ASP A 107 -9.08 16.44 -6.13
C ASP A 107 -9.27 16.52 -7.65
N VAL A 108 -9.48 15.38 -8.30
CA VAL A 108 -9.80 15.29 -9.72
C VAL A 108 -11.32 15.39 -9.87
N ASP A 109 -11.85 16.56 -9.56
CA ASP A 109 -13.25 16.87 -9.82
C ASP A 109 -13.45 17.44 -11.24
N GLY A 110 -14.70 17.76 -11.57
CA GLY A 110 -15.03 18.34 -12.86
C GLY A 110 -14.38 19.72 -13.10
N GLU A 111 -14.20 20.52 -12.04
CA GLU A 111 -13.56 21.83 -12.12
C GLU A 111 -12.06 21.71 -12.41
N PHE A 112 -11.37 20.77 -11.77
CA PHE A 112 -9.96 20.45 -12.04
C PHE A 112 -9.77 20.05 -13.50
N VAL A 113 -10.56 19.10 -14.01
CA VAL A 113 -10.47 18.63 -15.40
C VAL A 113 -10.73 19.78 -16.38
N LYS A 114 -11.72 20.63 -16.10
CA LYS A 114 -12.00 21.82 -16.93
C LYS A 114 -10.84 22.81 -16.96
N ASN A 115 -10.10 22.94 -15.85
CA ASN A 115 -9.05 23.93 -15.66
C ASN A 115 -7.63 23.44 -15.98
N MET A 116 -7.45 22.17 -16.40
CA MET A 116 -6.12 21.59 -16.69
C MET A 116 -5.28 22.44 -17.65
N ALA A 117 -5.88 23.02 -18.69
CA ALA A 117 -5.16 23.88 -19.63
C ALA A 117 -4.54 25.11 -18.95
N THR A 118 -5.25 25.70 -17.98
CA THR A 118 -4.74 26.83 -17.19
C THR A 118 -3.71 26.35 -16.17
N PHE A 119 -3.98 25.22 -15.50
CA PHE A 119 -3.11 24.64 -14.49
C PHE A 119 -1.71 24.31 -15.06
N TYR A 120 -1.67 23.66 -16.24
CA TYR A 120 -0.43 23.29 -16.93
C TYR A 120 0.09 24.35 -17.92
N LYS A 121 -0.66 25.45 -18.12
CA LYS A 121 -0.36 26.51 -19.11
C LYS A 121 -0.20 25.97 -20.53
N ASP A 122 -1.07 25.03 -20.90
CA ASP A 122 -1.04 24.32 -22.18
C ASP A 122 -2.47 24.09 -22.69
N ASN A 123 -2.83 24.76 -23.78
CA ASN A 123 -4.16 24.69 -24.37
C ASN A 123 -4.44 23.38 -25.12
N THR A 124 -3.48 22.47 -25.19
CA THR A 124 -3.67 21.12 -25.75
C THR A 124 -4.60 20.27 -24.86
N TRP A 125 -4.65 20.58 -23.55
CA TRP A 125 -5.56 19.93 -22.61
C TRP A 125 -7.03 20.29 -22.90
N MET A 126 -7.80 19.30 -23.35
CA MET A 126 -9.24 19.41 -23.61
C MET A 126 -9.91 18.05 -23.42
N MET A 127 -9.97 17.59 -22.17
CA MET A 127 -10.48 16.26 -21.77
C MET A 127 -12.01 16.19 -21.64
N TYR A 128 -12.74 17.14 -22.22
CA TYR A 128 -14.19 17.20 -22.13
C TYR A 128 -14.82 17.75 -23.40
N ASP A 129 -16.07 17.38 -23.64
CA ASP A 129 -16.89 17.97 -24.69
C ASP A 129 -17.38 19.36 -24.25
N ALA A 130 -17.04 20.40 -25.02
CA ALA A 130 -17.33 21.80 -24.67
C ALA A 130 -18.83 22.14 -24.62
N THR A 131 -19.68 21.33 -25.24
CA THR A 131 -21.13 21.60 -25.34
C THR A 131 -21.89 20.96 -24.19
N THR A 132 -21.52 19.72 -23.86
CA THR A 132 -22.22 18.86 -22.88
C THR A 132 -21.50 18.82 -21.53
N GLY A 133 -20.22 19.16 -21.50
CA GLY A 133 -19.36 19.03 -20.32
C GLY A 133 -18.96 17.59 -20.00
N ALA A 134 -19.33 16.60 -20.83
CA ALA A 134 -18.97 15.21 -20.60
C ALA A 134 -17.45 15.03 -20.69
N ILE A 135 -16.88 14.37 -19.69
CA ILE A 135 -15.43 14.09 -19.62
C ILE A 135 -15.13 12.83 -20.43
N THR A 136 -14.10 12.92 -21.29
CA THR A 136 -13.62 11.80 -22.10
C THR A 136 -12.81 10.87 -21.19
N LYS A 137 -13.31 9.66 -20.97
CA LYS A 137 -12.63 8.64 -20.16
C LYS A 137 -12.63 7.28 -20.82
N THR A 138 -11.67 6.45 -20.43
CA THR A 138 -11.63 5.05 -20.87
C THR A 138 -12.84 4.29 -20.33
N SER A 139 -13.45 3.47 -21.19
CA SER A 139 -14.71 2.77 -20.92
C SER A 139 -14.61 1.25 -21.09
N THR A 140 -13.52 0.76 -21.66
CA THR A 140 -13.26 -0.67 -21.88
C THR A 140 -11.89 -1.08 -21.35
N LYS A 141 -11.70 -2.39 -21.14
CA LYS A 141 -10.41 -2.97 -20.76
C LYS A 141 -9.31 -2.64 -21.78
N THR A 142 -9.64 -2.66 -23.08
CA THR A 142 -8.69 -2.33 -24.15
C THR A 142 -8.31 -0.85 -24.11
N GLU A 143 -9.27 0.06 -23.98
CA GLU A 143 -8.97 1.51 -23.89
C GLU A 143 -8.10 1.82 -22.67
N CYS A 144 -8.41 1.23 -21.51
CA CYS A 144 -7.57 1.33 -20.31
C CYS A 144 -6.14 0.83 -20.59
N GLN A 145 -5.98 -0.32 -21.26
CA GLN A 145 -4.66 -0.88 -21.58
C GLN A 145 -3.84 0.03 -22.50
N GLU A 146 -4.48 0.58 -23.53
CA GLU A 146 -3.82 1.40 -24.54
C GLU A 146 -3.53 2.82 -24.05
N ALA A 147 -4.40 3.39 -23.20
CA ALA A 147 -4.19 4.71 -22.62
C ALA A 147 -3.27 4.72 -21.39
N ALA A 148 -3.09 3.58 -20.71
CA ALA A 148 -2.22 3.43 -19.54
C ALA A 148 -0.80 2.88 -19.86
N ASN A 149 -0.42 2.77 -21.13
CA ASN A 149 0.91 2.28 -21.52
C ASN A 149 1.91 3.43 -21.77
N PRO A 150 3.23 3.20 -21.70
CA PRO A 150 4.23 4.27 -21.91
C PRO A 150 4.27 4.89 -23.31
N ASN A 151 3.68 4.22 -24.32
CA ASN A 151 3.66 4.63 -25.72
C ASN A 151 2.21 4.87 -26.18
N VAL A 152 1.51 5.77 -25.48
CA VAL A 152 0.09 6.06 -25.72
C VAL A 152 -0.12 6.53 -27.16
N GLY A 153 -1.10 5.93 -27.84
CA GLY A 153 -1.54 6.33 -29.18
C GLY A 153 -2.20 7.71 -29.19
N ASP A 154 -2.07 8.44 -30.30
CA ASP A 154 -2.63 9.80 -30.44
C ASP A 154 -4.15 9.84 -30.24
N GLU A 155 -4.85 8.75 -30.52
CA GLU A 155 -6.29 8.59 -30.32
C GLU A 155 -6.73 8.62 -28.84
N TYR A 156 -5.82 8.39 -27.89
CA TYR A 156 -6.07 8.42 -26.46
C TYR A 156 -5.58 9.71 -25.77
N ARG A 157 -5.11 10.70 -26.55
CA ARG A 157 -4.82 12.03 -26.00
C ARG A 157 -6.11 12.64 -25.43
N ASN A 158 -5.97 13.39 -24.34
CA ASN A 158 -7.07 14.00 -23.60
C ASN A 158 -8.08 12.98 -23.05
N TYR A 159 -7.59 11.81 -22.61
CA TYR A 159 -8.40 10.85 -21.85
C TYR A 159 -8.08 10.92 -20.35
N CYS A 160 -9.14 10.87 -19.54
CA CYS A 160 -9.03 10.42 -18.17
C CYS A 160 -9.00 8.88 -18.18
N VAL A 161 -7.92 8.31 -17.68
CA VAL A 161 -7.64 6.89 -17.71
C VAL A 161 -8.11 6.25 -16.42
N GLU A 162 -9.12 5.40 -16.53
CA GLU A 162 -9.59 4.52 -15.48
C GLU A 162 -9.62 3.06 -15.94
N CYS A 163 -9.16 2.19 -15.06
CA CYS A 163 -9.21 0.74 -15.23
C CYS A 163 -10.10 0.19 -14.10
N LEU A 164 -11.01 -0.74 -14.42
CA LEU A 164 -11.99 -1.23 -13.46
C LEU A 164 -11.51 -2.47 -12.70
N PRO A 165 -11.92 -2.67 -11.42
CA PRO A 165 -11.60 -3.88 -10.64
C PRO A 165 -11.93 -5.19 -11.36
N SER A 166 -13.03 -5.22 -12.12
CA SER A 166 -13.45 -6.39 -12.88
C SER A 166 -12.46 -6.82 -13.97
N TYR A 167 -11.53 -5.95 -14.38
CA TYR A 167 -10.54 -6.27 -15.42
C TYR A 167 -9.37 -7.11 -14.89
N VAL A 168 -9.18 -7.13 -13.56
CA VAL A 168 -8.04 -7.73 -12.85
C VAL A 168 -8.45 -8.68 -11.73
N ALA A 169 -9.73 -9.06 -11.65
CA ALA A 169 -10.28 -9.87 -10.57
C ALA A 169 -9.61 -11.25 -10.40
N ASP A 170 -9.05 -11.81 -11.49
CA ASP A 170 -8.37 -13.11 -11.49
C ASP A 170 -6.84 -13.01 -11.31
N LEU A 171 -6.30 -11.79 -11.16
CA LEU A 171 -4.86 -11.60 -10.95
C LEU A 171 -4.49 -11.86 -9.49
N SER A 172 -3.26 -12.37 -9.32
CA SER A 172 -2.64 -12.58 -8.02
C SER A 172 -1.15 -12.32 -8.09
N HIS A 173 -0.57 -11.93 -6.96
CA HIS A 173 0.85 -11.66 -6.83
C HIS A 173 1.42 -12.43 -5.64
N THR A 174 2.68 -12.82 -5.76
CA THR A 174 3.42 -13.45 -4.65
C THR A 174 4.52 -12.49 -4.22
N TYR A 175 4.52 -12.15 -2.93
CA TYR A 175 5.55 -11.35 -2.29
C TYR A 175 6.29 -12.19 -1.26
N TYR A 176 7.57 -11.84 -1.06
CA TYR A 176 8.43 -12.45 -0.07
C TYR A 176 8.93 -11.38 0.88
N ILE A 177 8.69 -11.54 2.18
CA ILE A 177 9.14 -10.61 3.22
C ILE A 177 9.91 -11.41 4.29
N PRO A 178 11.13 -11.00 4.69
CA PRO A 178 11.86 -11.66 5.77
C PRO A 178 11.03 -11.76 7.05
N VAL A 179 11.03 -12.92 7.72
CA VAL A 179 10.34 -13.11 9.00
C VAL A 179 10.94 -12.21 10.08
N THR A 180 12.27 -12.21 10.15
CA THR A 180 13.07 -11.33 10.99
C THR A 180 13.86 -10.39 10.07
N PRO A 181 13.55 -9.08 10.07
CA PRO A 181 14.31 -8.09 9.31
C PRO A 181 15.80 -8.16 9.62
N LYS A 182 16.63 -8.01 8.59
CA LYS A 182 18.08 -8.01 8.72
C LYS A 182 18.63 -6.68 8.22
N LYS A 183 19.27 -5.91 9.07
CA LYS A 183 19.91 -4.65 8.68
C LYS A 183 20.94 -4.86 7.56
N ALA A 184 20.89 -4.00 6.55
CA ALA A 184 21.86 -3.96 5.47
C ALA A 184 23.12 -3.17 5.87
N SER A 185 24.23 -3.43 5.18
CA SER A 185 25.49 -2.70 5.43
C SER A 185 25.41 -1.20 5.10
N SER A 186 24.50 -0.83 4.20
CA SER A 186 24.15 0.54 3.81
C SER A 186 22.71 0.56 3.26
N PRO A 187 22.01 1.71 3.28
CA PRO A 187 20.69 1.81 2.65
C PRO A 187 20.69 1.33 1.20
N ILE A 188 19.72 0.47 0.86
CA ILE A 188 19.54 -0.13 -0.45
C ILE A 188 18.56 0.74 -1.25
N ALA A 189 19.03 1.29 -2.37
CA ALA A 189 18.19 2.05 -3.27
C ALA A 189 17.15 1.16 -3.98
N PHE A 190 15.97 1.71 -4.24
CA PHE A 190 14.97 1.04 -5.06
C PHE A 190 15.40 0.95 -6.53
N GLY A 191 14.96 -0.12 -7.18
CA GLY A 191 15.17 -0.30 -8.60
C GLY A 191 14.34 0.70 -9.43
N ASN A 192 14.97 1.37 -10.39
CA ASN A 192 14.30 2.29 -11.32
C ASN A 192 14.48 1.84 -12.78
N GLY A 193 13.77 0.78 -13.16
CA GLY A 193 13.67 0.30 -14.54
C GLY A 193 14.43 -0.99 -14.85
N PRO A 194 14.49 -1.39 -16.13
CA PRO A 194 15.15 -2.63 -16.53
C PRO A 194 16.63 -2.63 -16.13
N MET A 195 17.10 -3.73 -15.53
CA MET A 195 18.47 -3.93 -15.02
C MET A 195 18.86 -3.12 -13.77
N SER A 196 17.93 -2.41 -13.12
CA SER A 196 18.23 -1.78 -11.84
C SER A 196 18.38 -2.83 -10.73
N SER A 197 19.33 -2.62 -9.82
CA SER A 197 19.42 -3.36 -8.56
C SER A 197 18.39 -2.83 -7.55
N GLY A 198 17.89 -3.72 -6.67
CA GLY A 198 16.89 -3.37 -5.66
C GLY A 198 15.46 -3.69 -6.10
N PRO A 199 14.51 -3.83 -5.16
CA PRO A 199 13.11 -4.05 -5.50
C PRO A 199 12.50 -2.78 -6.11
N SER A 200 11.52 -2.94 -6.99
CA SER A 200 10.70 -1.82 -7.47
C SER A 200 9.58 -1.48 -6.51
N SER A 201 9.09 -2.44 -5.71
CA SER A 201 8.02 -2.20 -4.73
C SER A 201 8.61 -1.80 -3.38
N ARG A 202 7.88 -0.95 -2.64
CA ARG A 202 8.30 -0.41 -1.34
C ARG A 202 7.91 -1.35 -0.19
N GLY A 203 6.72 -1.93 -0.27
CA GLY A 203 6.15 -2.77 0.77
C GLY A 203 4.76 -3.28 0.44
N LEU A 204 4.13 -3.90 1.42
CA LEU A 204 2.79 -4.45 1.34
C LEU A 204 1.93 -3.86 2.47
N ALA A 205 0.78 -3.29 2.10
CA ALA A 205 -0.24 -2.87 3.06
C ALA A 205 -0.90 -4.10 3.71
N PHE A 206 -1.52 -3.91 4.87
CA PHE A 206 -2.20 -5.02 5.57
C PHE A 206 -3.34 -5.67 4.79
N ASN A 207 -3.95 -4.97 3.83
CA ASN A 207 -4.96 -5.55 2.93
C ASN A 207 -4.36 -6.36 1.77
N GLY A 208 -3.03 -6.49 1.69
CA GLY A 208 -2.33 -7.24 0.64
C GLY A 208 -1.99 -6.42 -0.61
N VAL A 209 -2.42 -5.15 -0.68
CA VAL A 209 -2.10 -4.27 -1.82
C VAL A 209 -0.68 -3.72 -1.69
N VAL A 210 0.04 -3.67 -2.80
CA VAL A 210 1.44 -3.23 -2.83
C VAL A 210 1.56 -1.70 -2.75
N PHE A 211 2.53 -1.23 -1.95
CA PHE A 211 3.06 0.13 -2.02
C PHE A 211 4.08 0.16 -3.15
N ASP A 212 3.71 0.69 -4.30
CA ASP A 212 4.53 0.63 -5.50
C ASP A 212 5.51 1.80 -5.62
N ALA A 213 6.36 1.76 -6.65
CA ALA A 213 7.19 2.88 -7.04
C ALA A 213 6.35 4.12 -7.41
N PRO A 214 6.91 5.34 -7.28
CA PRO A 214 6.28 6.56 -7.77
C PRO A 214 5.68 6.40 -9.17
N ALA A 215 4.44 6.81 -9.34
CA ALA A 215 3.81 6.82 -10.66
C ALA A 215 4.61 7.72 -11.61
N PRO A 216 4.78 7.33 -12.88
CA PRO A 216 5.53 8.14 -13.84
C PRO A 216 4.68 9.31 -14.35
N THR A 217 4.32 10.25 -13.47
CA THR A 217 3.42 11.39 -13.79
C THR A 217 3.92 12.21 -14.96
N SER A 218 5.23 12.40 -15.10
CA SER A 218 5.83 13.08 -16.25
C SER A 218 5.56 12.39 -17.59
N ILE A 219 5.53 11.06 -17.64
CA ILE A 219 5.23 10.29 -18.84
C ILE A 219 3.73 10.37 -19.15
N ILE A 220 2.89 10.26 -18.12
CA ILE A 220 1.43 10.38 -18.23
C ILE A 220 1.05 11.75 -18.84
N LEU A 221 1.61 12.83 -18.28
CA LEU A 221 1.34 14.19 -18.75
C LEU A 221 1.91 14.45 -20.16
N ALA A 222 3.08 13.88 -20.50
CA ALA A 222 3.64 14.01 -21.84
C ALA A 222 2.79 13.34 -22.93
N ALA A 223 1.99 12.34 -22.57
CA ALA A 223 1.02 11.67 -23.44
C ALA A 223 -0.33 12.40 -23.53
N TYR A 224 -0.51 13.51 -22.80
CA TYR A 224 -1.80 14.18 -22.63
C TYR A 224 -2.90 13.27 -22.07
N THR A 225 -2.54 12.30 -21.24
CA THR A 225 -3.51 11.53 -20.44
C THR A 225 -3.47 11.98 -19.00
N LEU A 226 -4.55 11.74 -18.26
CA LEU A 226 -4.60 11.85 -16.81
C LEU A 226 -4.95 10.47 -16.27
N ALA A 227 -4.19 9.93 -15.32
CA ALA A 227 -4.45 8.62 -14.75
C ALA A 227 -4.62 8.74 -13.21
N PRO A 228 -5.76 9.29 -12.74
CA PRO A 228 -5.95 9.58 -11.32
C PRO A 228 -5.72 8.36 -10.43
N PHE A 229 -5.32 8.63 -9.20
CA PHE A 229 -5.46 7.68 -8.10
C PHE A 229 -6.86 7.85 -7.50
N ASP A 230 -7.40 6.85 -6.84
CA ASP A 230 -8.58 7.04 -6.00
C ASP A 230 -8.20 7.72 -4.68
N ASP A 231 -9.19 8.01 -3.83
CA ASP A 231 -8.95 8.65 -2.54
C ASP A 231 -8.10 7.82 -1.58
N ALA A 232 -7.94 6.51 -1.82
CA ALA A 232 -7.03 5.65 -1.07
C ALA A 232 -5.58 5.75 -1.57
N GLY A 233 -5.34 6.50 -2.64
CA GLY A 233 -4.01 6.71 -3.24
C GLY A 233 -3.60 5.61 -4.20
N GLY A 234 -4.54 4.81 -4.71
CA GLY A 234 -4.26 3.69 -5.60
C GLY A 234 -5.01 3.74 -6.93
N HIS A 235 -4.53 2.97 -7.90
CA HIS A 235 -5.21 2.77 -9.17
C HIS A 235 -4.90 1.39 -9.75
N ILE A 236 -5.51 1.07 -10.90
CA ILE A 236 -5.38 -0.25 -11.51
C ILE A 236 -4.47 -0.20 -12.74
N ASN A 237 -3.53 -1.15 -12.79
CA ASN A 237 -2.83 -1.54 -14.00
C ASN A 237 -3.18 -3.00 -14.34
N LEU A 238 -3.31 -3.35 -15.62
CA LEU A 238 -3.74 -4.70 -16.02
C LEU A 238 -2.70 -5.81 -15.78
N ALA A 239 -1.45 -5.45 -15.49
CA ALA A 239 -0.39 -6.39 -15.12
C ALA A 239 -0.16 -6.44 -13.60
N ALA A 240 -0.26 -5.29 -12.91
CA ALA A 240 0.01 -5.18 -11.47
C ALA A 240 -1.24 -5.28 -10.58
N GLY A 241 -2.45 -5.20 -11.14
CA GLY A 241 -3.67 -5.06 -10.36
C GLY A 241 -3.85 -3.67 -9.76
N TYR A 242 -4.69 -3.58 -8.72
CA TYR A 242 -4.79 -2.40 -7.88
C TYR A 242 -3.55 -2.26 -7.00
N HIS A 243 -2.95 -1.07 -6.97
CA HIS A 243 -1.71 -0.77 -6.25
C HIS A 243 -1.68 0.69 -5.81
N TYR A 244 -0.97 1.00 -4.71
CA TYR A 244 -0.87 2.36 -4.19
C TYR A 244 0.39 3.08 -4.64
N HIS A 245 0.23 4.39 -4.84
CA HIS A 245 1.32 5.35 -5.06
C HIS A 245 1.44 6.37 -3.92
N ALA A 246 0.42 6.45 -3.07
CA ALA A 246 0.39 7.30 -1.89
C ALA A 246 -0.37 6.63 -0.74
N ALA A 247 -0.02 6.98 0.49
CA ALA A 247 -0.80 6.65 1.67
C ALA A 247 -1.66 7.86 2.08
N THR A 248 -2.98 7.71 2.04
CA THR A 248 -3.94 8.78 2.35
C THR A 248 -4.68 8.58 3.69
N GLY A 249 -4.40 7.48 4.38
CA GLY A 249 -5.00 7.13 5.67
C GLY A 249 -6.29 6.31 5.59
N LEU A 250 -6.68 5.85 4.39
CA LEU A 250 -7.86 5.00 4.19
C LEU A 250 -7.59 3.49 4.29
N THR A 251 -6.32 3.07 4.22
CA THR A 251 -5.96 1.65 4.36
C THR A 251 -6.08 1.17 5.79
N THR A 252 -6.29 -0.14 5.97
CA THR A 252 -6.24 -0.78 7.29
C THR A 252 -4.97 -0.40 8.04
N LYS A 253 -5.14 -0.10 9.33
CA LYS A 253 -4.06 0.36 10.18
C LYS A 253 -4.18 -0.16 11.61
N ILE A 254 -3.04 -0.27 12.26
CA ILE A 254 -2.92 -0.68 13.66
C ILE A 254 -2.51 0.54 14.48
N ALA A 255 -3.47 1.07 15.23
CA ALA A 255 -3.25 2.19 16.13
C ALA A 255 -2.19 1.84 17.19
N GLN A 256 -1.38 2.84 17.54
CA GLN A 256 -0.35 2.72 18.55
C GLN A 256 -0.83 3.33 19.87
N THR A 257 -0.42 2.77 21.00
CA THR A 257 -0.92 3.17 22.33
C THR A 257 -0.16 4.35 22.96
N ASP A 258 0.89 4.83 22.30
CA ASP A 258 1.86 5.83 22.78
C ASP A 258 1.90 7.10 21.92
N ASN A 259 0.78 7.42 21.25
CA ASN A 259 0.66 8.52 20.29
C ASN A 259 1.60 8.42 19.09
N HIS A 260 2.19 7.26 18.81
CA HIS A 260 2.91 7.06 17.57
C HIS A 260 1.94 6.99 16.37
N ALA A 261 2.43 7.30 15.16
CA ALA A 261 1.67 7.08 13.93
C ALA A 261 1.21 5.62 13.83
N ALA A 262 0.07 5.35 13.18
CA ALA A 262 -0.44 3.98 13.06
C ALA A 262 0.40 3.17 12.07
N MET A 263 0.59 1.89 12.35
CA MET A 263 1.25 0.97 11.43
C MET A 263 0.29 0.62 10.29
N ILE A 264 0.76 0.55 9.04
CA ILE A 264 -0.10 0.29 7.86
C ILE A 264 0.36 -0.91 7.02
N GLY A 265 1.53 -1.47 7.31
CA GLY A 265 2.07 -2.60 6.57
C GLY A 265 3.51 -2.95 6.93
N TYR A 266 4.16 -3.64 6.01
CA TYR A 266 5.59 -3.98 6.08
C TYR A 266 6.30 -3.61 4.78
N THR A 267 7.54 -3.13 4.87
CA THR A 267 8.42 -2.92 3.71
C THR A 267 8.99 -4.25 3.19
N MET A 268 9.59 -4.25 2.00
CA MET A 268 10.14 -5.46 1.38
C MET A 268 11.29 -6.11 2.17
N ASP A 269 11.93 -5.37 3.07
CA ASP A 269 12.96 -5.84 4.01
C ASP A 269 12.38 -6.28 5.38
N GLY A 270 11.05 -6.20 5.54
CA GLY A 270 10.30 -6.70 6.70
C GLY A 270 10.16 -5.73 7.88
N TYR A 271 10.77 -4.55 7.84
CA TYR A 271 10.50 -3.56 8.88
C TYR A 271 9.09 -2.97 8.75
N GLY A 272 8.53 -2.48 9.86
CA GLY A 272 7.21 -1.89 9.85
C GLY A 272 7.18 -0.55 9.10
N ILE A 273 6.09 -0.28 8.39
CA ILE A 273 5.82 1.03 7.78
C ILE A 273 4.56 1.64 8.39
N TYR A 274 4.67 2.92 8.71
CA TYR A 274 3.72 3.68 9.50
C TYR A 274 3.18 4.89 8.73
N GLU A 275 2.02 5.40 9.14
CA GLU A 275 1.47 6.66 8.63
C GLU A 275 2.47 7.82 8.84
N ARG A 276 2.36 8.86 8.02
CA ARG A 276 3.24 10.03 8.11
C ARG A 276 3.05 10.78 9.41
N LEU A 277 1.80 10.92 9.83
CA LEU A 277 1.40 11.74 10.95
C LEU A 277 0.96 10.87 12.12
N ASP A 278 1.31 11.33 13.31
CA ASP A 278 0.77 10.80 14.55
C ASP A 278 -0.71 11.19 14.77
N THR A 279 -1.27 10.74 15.89
CA THR A 279 -2.66 11.05 16.29
C THR A 279 -2.90 12.54 16.59
N GLU A 280 -1.85 13.34 16.74
CA GLU A 280 -1.89 14.80 16.93
C GLU A 280 -1.62 15.57 15.62
N GLY A 281 -1.44 14.86 14.50
CA GLY A 281 -1.18 15.46 13.20
C GLY A 281 0.27 15.92 12.99
N LYS A 282 1.23 15.40 13.76
CA LYS A 282 2.65 15.75 13.68
C LYS A 282 3.44 14.65 12.97
N GLU A 283 4.39 15.08 12.14
CA GLU A 283 5.36 14.20 11.51
C GLU A 283 6.57 14.01 12.43
N ALA A 284 7.15 12.80 12.42
CA ALA A 284 8.39 12.52 13.13
C ALA A 284 9.52 13.44 12.64
N THR A 285 10.28 14.03 13.57
CA THR A 285 11.29 15.06 13.25
C THR A 285 12.70 14.53 13.10
N ASP A 286 12.92 13.24 13.39
CA ASP A 286 14.22 12.57 13.47
C ASP A 286 14.37 11.44 12.45
N LEU A 287 13.57 11.47 11.36
CA LEU A 287 13.66 10.51 10.27
C LEU A 287 15.02 10.63 9.54
N ASP A 288 15.61 9.49 9.22
CA ASP A 288 16.79 9.36 8.39
C ASP A 288 16.50 9.59 6.90
N SER A 289 17.52 9.43 6.04
CA SER A 289 17.36 9.61 4.59
C SER A 289 16.41 8.61 3.93
N SER A 290 16.19 7.45 4.53
CA SER A 290 15.24 6.42 4.07
C SER A 290 13.81 6.71 4.54
N ARG A 291 13.59 7.74 5.36
CA ARG A 291 12.36 8.05 6.10
C ARG A 291 12.05 7.09 7.25
N GLY A 292 13.07 6.51 7.88
CA GLY A 292 12.91 5.70 9.07
C GLY A 292 13.66 6.23 10.28
N HIS A 293 13.36 5.67 11.45
CA HIS A 293 14.08 5.92 12.70
C HIS A 293 13.98 4.69 13.62
N THR A 294 14.68 4.71 14.75
CA THR A 294 14.73 3.58 15.69
C THR A 294 14.22 4.01 17.06
N ASP A 295 13.34 3.21 17.66
CA ASP A 295 12.95 3.32 19.06
C ASP A 295 13.04 1.97 19.80
N THR A 296 12.84 1.98 21.12
CA THR A 296 12.95 0.77 21.97
C THR A 296 11.74 -0.17 21.91
N THR A 297 10.65 0.24 21.24
CA THR A 297 9.38 -0.49 21.16
C THR A 297 9.24 -1.21 19.81
N ARG A 298 9.70 -0.57 18.74
CA ARG A 298 9.50 -0.95 17.34
C ARG A 298 10.79 -1.35 16.65
N GLY A 299 11.94 -1.00 17.23
CA GLY A 299 13.21 -1.07 16.51
C GLY A 299 13.23 -0.05 15.39
N TYR A 300 13.99 -0.32 14.33
CA TYR A 300 13.92 0.49 13.12
C TYR A 300 12.55 0.35 12.45
N HIS A 301 11.98 1.45 12.01
CA HIS A 301 10.73 1.45 11.25
C HIS A 301 10.59 2.72 10.41
N TYR A 302 9.73 2.65 9.40
CA TYR A 302 9.55 3.71 8.42
C TYR A 302 8.28 4.51 8.62
N HIS A 303 8.29 5.75 8.15
CA HIS A 303 7.11 6.59 7.98
C HIS A 303 6.92 6.96 6.51
N VAL A 304 5.71 6.73 6.00
CA VAL A 304 5.36 7.13 4.63
C VAL A 304 5.54 8.63 4.42
N ASP A 305 5.83 9.01 3.18
CA ASP A 305 5.93 10.39 2.74
C ASP A 305 4.56 11.08 2.66
N ALA A 306 4.58 12.39 2.47
CA ALA A 306 3.36 13.12 2.14
C ALA A 306 2.82 12.62 0.80
N ALA A 307 1.52 12.33 0.72
CA ALA A 307 0.89 11.75 -0.48
C ALA A 307 1.26 12.50 -1.77
N GLY A 308 1.25 13.84 -1.74
CA GLY A 308 1.61 14.69 -2.89
C GLY A 308 3.04 14.52 -3.42
N ASN A 309 3.94 13.90 -2.65
CA ASN A 309 5.30 13.59 -3.09
C ASN A 309 5.37 12.34 -3.97
N ASN A 310 4.26 11.61 -4.18
CA ASN A 310 4.19 10.43 -5.02
C ASN A 310 5.26 9.40 -4.59
N ASN A 311 5.35 9.15 -3.29
CA ASN A 311 6.40 8.35 -2.69
C ASN A 311 5.92 7.78 -1.34
N PHE A 312 6.53 6.67 -0.91
CA PHE A 312 6.37 6.13 0.44
C PHE A 312 7.66 6.32 1.24
N ILE A 313 8.77 5.76 0.75
CA ILE A 313 10.09 5.76 1.40
C ILE A 313 11.18 5.81 0.33
N ASN A 314 12.39 6.24 0.72
CA ASN A 314 13.45 6.55 -0.24
C ASN A 314 14.41 5.38 -0.52
N SER A 315 14.56 4.46 0.44
CA SER A 315 15.42 3.28 0.35
C SER A 315 15.03 2.25 1.41
N LEU A 316 15.58 1.03 1.31
CA LEU A 316 15.49 0.01 2.35
C LEU A 316 16.70 0.06 3.28
N HIS A 317 16.48 -0.06 4.58
CA HIS A 317 17.44 -0.18 5.68
C HIS A 317 17.92 -1.62 5.83
N GLY A 318 17.06 -2.58 5.50
CA GLY A 318 17.35 -4.00 5.58
C GLY A 318 17.55 -4.68 4.25
N GLU A 319 18.09 -5.89 4.35
CA GLU A 319 18.19 -6.85 3.27
C GLU A 319 16.79 -7.36 2.91
N TYR A 320 16.50 -7.45 1.61
CA TYR A 320 15.21 -7.92 1.09
C TYR A 320 15.36 -9.31 0.48
N ALA A 321 14.24 -10.04 0.36
CA ALA A 321 14.22 -11.36 -0.25
C ALA A 321 14.32 -11.26 -1.79
N LEU A 322 15.23 -12.05 -2.40
CA LEU A 322 15.34 -12.26 -3.85
C LEU A 322 14.32 -13.31 -4.31
#